data_AF-A0A2S7Q2F4-F1
#
_entry.id   AF-A0A2S7Q2F4-F1
#
_cell.length_a   1.000
_cell.length_b   1.000
_cell.length_c   1.000
_cell.angle_alpha   90.00
_cell.angle_beta   90.00
_cell.angle_gamma   90.00
#
_symmetry.space_group_name_H-M   'P 1'
#
loop_
_entity.id
_entity.type
_entity.pdbx_description
1 polymer ?
#
loop_
_entity_poly.entity_id
_entity_poly.type
_entity_poly.pdbx_seq_one_letter_code
_entity_poly.pdbx_strand_id
1 'polypeptide(L)'
;MPQPKSIHGIDTPDGDGAWNWRGKGWLKVASSHWEVLGWGERDIGEEEKERWVVTWFAPSMFTPQGLDIYSSRKEGLSEGTYKEVRRALEEMEAKDLGELVKKDMFEVKIEY
;
A
#
# COMPACT_ATOMS: atom_id res chain seq x y z
N MET A 1 -17.23 -6.85 -15.72
CA MET A 1 -16.21 -7.05 -16.77
C MET A 1 -15.35 -8.23 -16.38
N PRO A 2 -14.84 -9.06 -17.31
CA PRO A 2 -13.91 -10.13 -16.96
C PRO A 2 -12.64 -9.54 -16.35
N GLN A 3 -12.08 -10.19 -15.31
CA GLN A 3 -10.83 -9.73 -14.71
C GLN A 3 -9.68 -9.91 -15.71
N PRO A 4 -8.85 -8.86 -15.93
CA PRO A 4 -7.71 -8.96 -16.81
C PRO A 4 -6.66 -9.92 -16.23
N LYS A 5 -6.04 -10.75 -17.08
CA LYS A 5 -4.93 -11.62 -16.67
C LYS A 5 -3.66 -10.85 -16.30
N SER A 6 -3.50 -9.64 -16.85
CA SER A 6 -2.39 -8.76 -16.55
C SER A 6 -2.74 -7.30 -16.83
N ILE A 7 -2.15 -6.39 -16.06
CA ILE A 7 -2.29 -4.95 -16.18
C ILE A 7 -0.88 -4.39 -16.44
N HIS A 8 -0.72 -3.59 -17.49
CA HIS A 8 0.56 -3.01 -17.86
C HIS A 8 0.47 -1.49 -17.81
N GLY A 9 1.51 -0.85 -17.25
CA GLY A 9 1.59 0.59 -17.15
C GLY A 9 3.02 1.10 -16.99
N ILE A 10 3.13 2.36 -16.61
CA ILE A 10 4.37 3.04 -16.23
C ILE A 10 4.10 3.81 -14.95
N ASP A 11 4.93 3.57 -13.93
CA ASP A 11 5.03 4.42 -12.74
C ASP A 11 6.02 5.54 -13.00
N THR A 12 5.63 6.77 -12.68
CA THR A 12 6.45 7.98 -12.77
C THR A 12 6.50 8.64 -11.39
N PRO A 13 7.70 8.92 -10.83
CA PRO A 13 7.81 9.60 -9.54
C PRO A 13 7.15 10.99 -9.56
N ASP A 14 6.51 11.38 -8.46
CA ASP A 14 5.79 12.65 -8.28
C ASP A 14 6.21 13.43 -7.02
N GLY A 15 7.47 13.26 -6.59
CA GLY A 15 8.03 13.87 -5.37
C GLY A 15 7.75 13.06 -4.10
N ASP A 16 8.46 13.33 -3.00
CA ASP A 16 8.22 12.86 -1.61
C ASP A 16 7.67 11.43 -1.40
N GLY A 17 8.13 10.44 -2.17
CA GLY A 17 7.62 9.07 -2.06
C GLY A 17 6.23 8.86 -2.66
N ALA A 18 5.85 9.70 -3.62
CA ALA A 18 4.65 9.62 -4.43
C ALA A 18 4.96 9.18 -5.87
N TRP A 19 4.00 8.50 -6.49
CA TRP A 19 4.07 8.01 -7.85
C TRP A 19 2.73 8.13 -8.56
N ASN A 20 2.80 8.45 -9.84
CA ASN A 20 1.68 8.37 -10.76
C ASN A 20 1.86 7.15 -11.65
N TRP A 21 0.89 6.25 -11.62
CA TRP A 21 0.79 5.14 -12.56
C TRP A 21 -0.09 5.54 -13.74
N ARG A 22 0.32 5.15 -14.95
CA ARG A 22 -0.52 5.28 -16.16
C ARG A 22 -0.53 3.99 -16.97
N GLY A 23 -1.72 3.55 -17.35
CA GLY A 23 -1.89 2.34 -18.16
C GLY A 23 -1.30 2.47 -19.58
N LYS A 24 -0.89 1.33 -20.14
CA LYS A 24 -0.40 1.22 -21.53
C LYS A 24 -1.50 0.77 -22.50
N GLY A 25 -1.30 1.04 -23.79
CA GLY A 25 -2.22 0.62 -24.85
C GLY A 25 -3.61 1.23 -24.68
N TRP A 26 -4.63 0.38 -24.56
CA TRP A 26 -6.03 0.80 -24.35
C TRP A 26 -6.28 1.33 -22.93
N LEU A 27 -5.43 0.99 -21.95
CA LEU A 27 -5.52 1.48 -20.57
C LEU A 27 -4.92 2.87 -20.36
N LYS A 28 -4.51 3.59 -21.42
CA LYS A 28 -3.94 4.96 -21.31
C LYS A 28 -4.87 6.00 -20.69
N VAL A 29 -6.16 5.70 -20.63
CA VAL A 29 -7.20 6.50 -19.96
C VAL A 29 -7.28 6.23 -18.46
N ALA A 30 -6.67 5.13 -17.98
CA ALA A 30 -6.58 4.80 -16.57
C ALA A 30 -5.27 5.34 -16.00
N SER A 31 -5.38 5.99 -14.86
CA SER A 31 -4.27 6.47 -14.05
C SER A 31 -4.60 6.30 -12.57
N SER A 32 -3.57 6.18 -11.75
CA SER A 32 -3.67 6.25 -10.29
C SER A 32 -2.52 7.07 -9.74
N HIS A 33 -2.75 7.61 -8.54
CA HIS A 33 -1.74 8.26 -7.73
C HIS A 33 -1.61 7.48 -6.43
N TRP A 34 -0.38 7.19 -6.01
CA TRP A 34 -0.12 6.46 -4.77
C TRP A 34 1.15 6.97 -4.09
N GLU A 35 1.21 6.84 -2.78
CA GLU A 35 2.25 7.40 -1.93
C GLU A 35 2.71 6.38 -0.88
N VAL A 36 3.99 6.43 -0.50
CA VAL A 36 4.50 5.73 0.70
C VAL A 36 4.28 6.64 1.91
N LEU A 37 3.42 6.20 2.83
CA LEU A 37 3.15 6.95 4.06
C LEU A 37 4.17 6.66 5.17
N GLY A 38 4.76 5.47 5.15
CA GLY A 38 5.71 5.04 6.16
C GLY A 38 6.26 3.66 5.88
N TRP A 39 7.43 3.40 6.45
CA TRP A 39 8.10 2.10 6.35
C TRP A 39 8.92 1.88 7.60
N GLY A 40 9.28 0.62 7.85
CA GLY A 40 10.11 0.27 9.00
C GLY A 40 10.66 -1.14 8.93
N GLU A 41 11.56 -1.42 9.85
CA GLU A 41 12.10 -2.76 10.06
C GLU A 41 12.17 -3.11 11.55
N ARG A 42 12.01 -4.40 11.85
CA ARG A 42 12.06 -4.96 13.20
C ARG A 42 12.83 -6.28 13.17
N ASP A 43 13.71 -6.48 14.15
CA ASP A 43 14.35 -7.77 14.37
C ASP A 43 13.32 -8.76 14.95
N ILE A 44 13.17 -9.92 14.31
CA ILE A 44 12.24 -10.98 14.73
C ILE A 44 12.95 -12.32 14.97
N GLY A 45 14.28 -12.31 14.93
CA GLY A 45 15.18 -13.43 15.20
C GLY A 45 16.63 -12.96 15.16
N GLU A 46 17.60 -13.86 15.37
CA GLU A 46 19.02 -13.50 15.41
C GLU A 46 19.55 -12.95 14.08
N GLU A 47 18.97 -13.38 12.95
CA GLU A 47 19.36 -12.93 11.59
C GLU A 47 18.15 -12.55 10.72
N GLU A 48 16.93 -12.52 11.27
CA GLU A 48 15.70 -12.24 10.52
C GLU A 48 15.16 -10.85 10.84
N LYS A 49 14.92 -10.07 9.77
CA LYS A 49 14.27 -8.75 9.84
C LYS A 49 12.92 -8.79 9.16
N GLU A 50 11.90 -8.34 9.87
CA GLU A 50 10.60 -8.01 9.32
C GLU A 50 10.62 -6.58 8.80
N ARG A 51 10.49 -6.39 7.49
CA ARG A 51 10.39 -5.07 6.87
C ARG A 51 8.99 -4.86 6.34
N TRP A 52 8.48 -3.64 6.47
CA TRP A 52 7.14 -3.29 6.05
C TRP A 52 7.09 -1.91 5.44
N VAL A 53 6.10 -1.68 4.60
CA VAL A 53 5.77 -0.38 4.02
C VAL A 53 4.26 -0.21 3.96
N VAL A 54 3.80 0.99 4.27
CA VAL A 54 2.41 1.41 4.14
C VAL A 54 2.32 2.33 2.94
N THR A 55 1.42 2.00 2.01
CA THR A 55 1.12 2.89 0.89
C THR A 55 -0.33 3.36 0.96
N TRP A 56 -0.55 4.60 0.58
CA TRP A 56 -1.87 5.15 0.29
C TRP A 56 -2.08 5.24 -1.21
N PHE A 57 -3.32 5.08 -1.66
CA PHE A 57 -3.69 5.34 -3.04
C PHE A 57 -4.95 6.21 -3.12
N ALA A 58 -4.88 7.21 -4.01
CA ALA A 58 -5.97 8.11 -4.31
C ALA A 58 -7.14 7.37 -5.00
N PRO A 59 -8.39 7.86 -4.86
CA PRO A 59 -9.51 7.23 -5.54
C PRO A 59 -9.35 7.38 -7.06
N SER A 60 -9.71 6.33 -7.79
CA SER A 60 -9.74 6.31 -9.25
C SER A 60 -11.17 6.06 -9.76
N MET A 61 -11.35 6.08 -11.08
CA MET A 61 -12.64 5.68 -11.68
C MET A 61 -13.02 4.22 -11.39
N PHE A 62 -12.05 3.40 -10.97
CA PHE A 62 -12.21 1.94 -10.82
C PHE A 62 -12.10 1.45 -9.38
N THR A 63 -11.46 2.24 -8.51
CA THR A 63 -11.15 1.87 -7.13
C THR A 63 -11.42 3.04 -6.20
N PRO A 64 -12.05 2.82 -5.03
CA PRO A 64 -12.02 3.79 -3.93
C PRO A 64 -10.58 4.12 -3.52
N GLN A 65 -10.41 5.15 -2.70
CA GLN A 65 -9.13 5.37 -2.02
C GLN A 65 -8.88 4.25 -0.98
N GLY A 66 -7.63 4.01 -0.60
CA GLY A 66 -7.32 2.96 0.38
C GLY A 66 -5.88 2.97 0.85
N LEU A 67 -5.60 2.03 1.75
CA LEU A 67 -4.28 1.80 2.33
C LEU A 67 -3.89 0.34 2.20
N ASP A 68 -2.66 0.09 1.79
CA ASP A 68 -2.08 -1.24 1.81
C ASP A 68 -0.89 -1.26 2.74
N ILE A 69 -0.72 -2.37 3.46
CA ILE A 69 0.52 -2.67 4.17
C ILE A 69 1.16 -3.92 3.58
N TYR A 70 2.40 -3.76 3.14
CA TYR A 70 3.20 -4.82 2.54
C TYR A 70 4.23 -5.31 3.54
N SER A 71 4.50 -6.62 3.50
CA SER A 71 5.59 -7.25 4.24
C SER A 71 6.63 -7.76 3.25
N SER A 72 7.92 -7.66 3.61
CA SER A 72 8.99 -8.32 2.86
C SER A 72 9.02 -9.84 3.08
N ARG A 73 8.24 -10.36 4.03
CA ARG A 73 8.20 -11.78 4.39
C ARG A 73 7.06 -12.49 3.66
N LYS A 74 7.28 -13.75 3.28
CA LYS A 74 6.28 -14.54 2.54
C LYS A 74 5.07 -14.90 3.38
N GLU A 75 5.27 -15.05 4.69
CA GLU A 75 4.24 -15.39 5.66
C GLU A 75 3.27 -14.22 5.91
N GLY A 76 3.63 -13.02 5.46
CA GLY A 76 2.95 -11.77 5.78
C GLY A 76 3.64 -11.02 6.91
N LEU A 77 2.95 -10.01 7.42
CA LEU A 77 3.40 -9.23 8.56
C LEU A 77 3.03 -9.94 9.86
N SER A 78 3.92 -9.89 10.86
CA SER A 78 3.55 -10.38 12.19
C SER A 78 2.36 -9.60 12.75
N GLU A 79 1.49 -10.30 13.50
CA GLU A 79 0.28 -9.69 14.05
C GLU A 79 0.60 -8.51 15.00
N GLY A 80 1.72 -8.61 15.73
CA GLY A 80 2.19 -7.54 16.61
C GLY A 80 2.56 -6.28 15.83
N THR A 81 3.40 -6.41 14.80
CA THR A 81 3.78 -5.27 13.96
C THR A 81 2.58 -4.68 13.24
N TYR A 82 1.67 -5.52 12.70
CA TYR A 82 0.44 -5.04 12.07
C TYR A 82 -0.39 -4.17 13.01
N LYS A 83 -0.64 -4.63 14.25
CA LYS A 83 -1.41 -3.88 15.25
C LYS A 83 -0.76 -2.56 15.62
N GLU A 84 0.57 -2.55 15.75
CA GLU A 84 1.31 -1.33 16.09
C GLU A 84 1.27 -0.30 14.98
N VAL A 85 1.54 -0.71 13.73
CA VAL A 85 1.47 0.19 12.56
C VAL A 85 0.05 0.71 12.38
N ARG A 86 -0.96 -0.18 12.49
CA ARG A 86 -2.36 0.21 12.43
C ARG A 86 -2.72 1.27 13.46
N ARG A 87 -2.35 1.05 14.73
CA ARG A 87 -2.62 2.01 15.81
C ARG A 87 -1.94 3.35 15.54
N ALA A 88 -0.67 3.34 15.12
CA ALA A 88 0.05 4.55 14.81
C ALA A 88 -0.63 5.36 13.70
N LEU A 89 -1.09 4.70 12.63
CA LEU A 89 -1.83 5.36 11.55
C LEU A 89 -3.20 5.89 12.00
N GLU A 90 -3.92 5.17 12.88
CA GLU A 90 -5.21 5.61 13.43
C GLU A 90 -5.08 6.85 14.34
N GLU A 91 -3.92 7.05 14.97
CA GLU A 91 -3.64 8.16 15.89
C GLU A 91 -3.08 9.41 15.19
N MET A 92 -2.76 9.34 13.89
CA MET A 92 -2.29 10.50 13.13
C MET A 92 -3.37 11.59 13.06
N GLU A 93 -2.98 12.86 13.21
CA GLU A 93 -3.90 14.01 13.23
C GLU A 93 -4.67 14.23 11.91
N ALA A 94 -4.28 13.52 10.84
CA ALA A 94 -5.03 13.43 9.61
C ALA A 94 -6.31 12.58 9.82
N LYS A 95 -7.40 13.23 10.23
CA LYS A 95 -8.70 12.57 10.52
C LYS A 95 -9.18 11.63 9.40
N ASP A 96 -8.97 12.01 8.15
CA ASP A 96 -9.37 11.21 6.99
C ASP A 96 -8.55 9.91 6.88
N LEU A 97 -7.29 9.93 7.30
CA LEU A 97 -6.42 8.76 7.31
C LEU A 97 -6.87 7.75 8.38
N GLY A 98 -7.17 8.22 9.60
CA GLY A 98 -7.63 7.35 10.68
C GLY A 98 -8.96 6.66 10.37
N GLU A 99 -9.87 7.32 9.65
CA GLU A 99 -11.07 6.66 9.13
C GLU A 99 -10.76 5.66 8.02
N LEU A 100 -9.83 6.00 7.13
CA LEU A 100 -9.43 5.12 6.03
C LEU A 100 -8.77 3.83 6.54
N VAL A 101 -7.94 3.91 7.59
CA VAL A 101 -7.34 2.73 8.22
C VAL A 101 -8.42 1.76 8.74
N LYS A 102 -9.49 2.31 9.31
CA LYS A 102 -10.58 1.50 9.88
C LYS A 102 -11.42 0.82 8.81
N LYS A 103 -11.62 1.48 7.67
CA LYS A 103 -12.55 1.04 6.62
C LYS A 103 -11.85 0.23 5.53
N ASP A 104 -10.68 0.66 5.08
CA ASP A 104 -10.09 0.27 3.80
C ASP A 104 -8.56 0.05 3.87
N MET A 105 -8.04 -0.41 5.02
CA MET A 105 -6.64 -0.89 5.11
C MET A 105 -6.53 -2.40 5.03
N PHE A 106 -5.71 -2.88 4.09
CA PHE A 106 -5.52 -4.31 3.84
C PHE A 106 -4.06 -4.72 3.97
N GLU A 107 -3.81 -5.87 4.61
CA GLU A 107 -2.51 -6.52 4.53
C GLU A 107 -2.39 -7.24 3.19
N VAL A 108 -1.34 -6.92 2.44
CA VAL A 108 -1.10 -7.52 1.13
C VAL A 108 -0.03 -8.60 1.26
N LYS A 109 -0.42 -9.84 0.98
CA LYS A 109 0.50 -10.97 0.83
C LYS A 109 1.03 -11.02 -0.59
N ILE A 110 2.34 -10.89 -0.74
CA ILE A 110 3.01 -11.03 -2.04
C ILE A 110 3.32 -12.51 -2.25
N GLU A 111 2.62 -13.13 -3.19
CA GLU A 111 2.93 -14.46 -3.69
C GLU A 111 3.96 -14.35 -4.83
N TYR A 112 5.07 -15.07 -4.72
CA TYR A 112 6.16 -15.11 -5.72
C TYR A 112 6.06 -16.34 -6.60
#